data_AF-A0A399F3B9-F1
#
_entry.id   AF-A0A399F3B9-F1
#
_cell.length_a   1.000
_cell.length_b   1.000
_cell.length_c   1.000
_cell.angle_alpha   90.00
_cell.angle_beta   90.00
_cell.angle_gamma   90.00
#
_symmetry.space_group_name_H-M   'P 1'
#
loop_
_entity.id
_entity.type
_entity.pdbx_description
1 polymer ?
#
loop_
_entity_poly.entity_id
_entity_poly.type
_entity_poly.pdbx_seq_one_letter_code
_entity_poly.pdbx_strand_id
1 'polypeptide(L)'
;MLEGLVVLVGLGRLLTLVGLVVFFLLAFPLLVREPARWQLGFFKALAYTAVLTVLLEFLLRGPSWLHASYGLISALLLLCVSGLEPGGWFRRGLPHPPERVGQYFFWASFVGFLLWERFIQTG
;
A
#
# COMPACT_ATOMS: atom_id res chain seq x y z
N MET A 1 24.05 13.80 -0.67
CA MET A 1 22.58 13.96 -0.77
C MET A 1 21.92 12.79 -1.50
N LEU A 2 22.42 12.39 -2.68
CA LEU A 2 21.87 11.26 -3.44
C LEU A 2 21.90 9.93 -2.67
N GLU A 3 23.00 9.63 -1.99
CA GLU A 3 23.16 8.38 -1.22
C GLU A 3 22.14 8.25 -0.07
N GLY A 4 21.90 9.34 0.67
CA GLY A 4 20.88 9.34 1.72
C GLY A 4 19.47 9.08 1.18
N LEU A 5 19.17 9.57 -0.03
CA LEU A 5 17.89 9.34 -0.68
C LEU A 5 17.75 7.88 -1.15
N VAL A 6 18.82 7.28 -1.68
CA VAL A 6 18.85 5.86 -2.06
C VAL A 6 18.60 4.95 -0.83
N VAL A 7 19.27 5.24 0.30
CA VAL A 7 19.04 4.51 1.56
C VAL A 7 17.59 4.67 2.04
N LEU A 8 17.04 5.88 1.97
CA LEU A 8 15.66 6.15 2.37
C LEU A 8 14.64 5.37 1.52
N VAL A 9 14.86 5.28 0.20
CA VAL A 9 14.00 4.50 -0.69
C VAL A 9 14.12 3.01 -0.41
N GLY A 10 15.34 2.50 -0.20
CA GLY A 10 15.56 1.11 0.24
C GLY A 10 14.83 0.79 1.55
N LEU A 11 14.89 1.70 2.52
CA LEU A 11 14.16 1.57 3.78
C LEU A 11 12.64 1.61 3.57
N GLY A 12 12.13 2.53 2.74
CA GLY A 12 10.71 2.64 2.41
C GLY A 12 10.16 1.35 1.77
N ARG A 13 10.93 0.73 0.88
CA ARG A 13 10.63 -0.59 0.29
C ARG A 13 10.51 -1.66 1.37
N LEU A 14 11.49 -1.76 2.25
CA LEU A 14 11.53 -2.78 3.29
C LEU A 14 10.41 -2.58 4.32
N LEU A 15 10.20 -1.36 4.80
CA LEU A 15 9.15 -1.04 5.77
C LEU A 15 7.76 -1.32 5.20
N THR A 16 7.53 -0.99 3.93
CA THR A 16 6.26 -1.31 3.27
C THR A 16 6.06 -2.81 3.16
N LEU A 17 7.09 -3.57 2.75
CA LEU A 17 7.02 -5.03 2.66
C LEU A 17 6.70 -5.68 4.02
N VAL A 18 7.47 -5.33 5.06
CA VAL A 18 7.29 -5.86 6.42
C VAL A 18 5.92 -5.46 6.95
N GLY A 19 5.52 -4.21 6.77
CA GLY A 19 4.22 -3.74 7.22
C GLY A 19 3.06 -4.42 6.51
N LEU A 20 3.17 -4.72 5.21
CA LEU A 20 2.16 -5.49 4.47
C LEU A 20 2.03 -6.91 5.02
N VAL A 21 3.15 -7.59 5.30
CA VAL A 21 3.15 -8.93 5.91
C VAL A 21 2.52 -8.89 7.30
N VAL A 22 2.95 -7.96 8.16
CA VAL A 22 2.40 -7.80 9.51
C VAL A 22 0.91 -7.51 9.46
N PHE A 23 0.49 -6.58 8.58
CA PHE A 23 -0.92 -6.27 8.43
C PHE A 23 -1.71 -7.47 7.94
N PHE A 24 -1.23 -8.18 6.92
CA PHE A 24 -1.89 -9.36 6.36
C PHE A 24 -2.17 -10.41 7.44
N LEU A 25 -1.17 -10.72 8.28
CA LEU A 25 -1.33 -11.67 9.39
C LEU A 25 -2.37 -11.19 10.42
N LEU A 26 -2.38 -9.89 10.73
CA LEU A 26 -3.33 -9.28 11.66
C LEU A 26 -4.73 -9.05 11.03
N ALA A 27 -4.82 -9.05 9.71
CA ALA A 27 -6.01 -8.73 8.94
C ALA A 27 -6.91 -9.94 8.69
N PHE A 28 -6.50 -11.15 9.08
CA PHE A 28 -7.32 -12.36 8.92
C PHE A 28 -8.75 -12.20 9.48
N PRO A 29 -8.97 -11.63 10.68
CA PRO A 29 -10.32 -11.39 11.20
C PRO A 29 -11.13 -10.39 10.38
N LEU A 30 -10.50 -9.54 9.56
CA LEU A 30 -11.17 -8.52 8.75
C LEU A 30 -11.97 -9.11 7.58
N LEU A 31 -11.78 -10.39 7.27
CA LEU A 31 -12.65 -11.12 6.34
C LEU A 31 -14.11 -11.15 6.81
N VAL A 32 -14.34 -11.07 8.13
CA VAL A 32 -15.68 -11.16 8.74
C VAL A 32 -15.99 -9.99 9.68
N ARG A 33 -15.02 -9.12 9.99
CA ARG A 33 -15.15 -7.98 10.91
C ARG A 33 -14.71 -6.68 10.26
N GLU A 34 -15.21 -5.57 10.80
CA GLU A 34 -14.75 -4.23 10.42
C GLU A 34 -13.39 -3.90 11.07
N PRO A 35 -12.53 -3.14 10.37
CA PRO A 35 -11.23 -2.75 10.89
C PRO A 35 -11.37 -1.75 12.06
N ALA A 36 -10.55 -1.95 13.08
CA ALA A 36 -10.39 -1.00 14.16
C ALA A 36 -9.72 0.29 13.67
N ARG A 37 -9.92 1.40 14.40
CA ARG A 37 -9.32 2.71 14.05
C ARG A 37 -7.79 2.67 13.89
N TRP A 38 -7.11 1.89 14.71
CA TRP A 38 -5.65 1.74 14.61
C TRP A 38 -5.24 0.96 13.36
N GLN A 39 -6.03 -0.03 12.92
CA GLN A 39 -5.76 -0.79 11.69
C GLN A 39 -5.92 0.10 10.46
N LEU A 40 -6.94 0.96 10.45
CA LEU A 40 -7.14 1.97 9.41
C LEU A 40 -5.95 2.93 9.33
N GLY A 41 -5.54 3.49 10.49
CA GLY A 41 -4.39 4.38 10.56
C GLY A 41 -3.08 3.72 10.11
N PHE A 42 -2.84 2.48 10.54
CA PHE A 42 -1.66 1.71 10.14
C PHE A 42 -1.64 1.43 8.63
N PHE A 43 -2.76 0.98 8.07
CA PHE A 43 -2.86 0.72 6.63
C PHE A 43 -2.69 1.99 5.80
N LYS A 44 -3.23 3.11 6.27
CA LYS A 44 -3.05 4.42 5.62
C LYS A 44 -1.60 4.89 5.65
N ALA A 45 -0.89 4.67 6.76
CA ALA A 45 0.55 4.93 6.83
C ALA A 45 1.33 4.07 5.84
N LEU A 46 0.98 2.78 5.69
CA LEU A 46 1.57 1.92 4.67
C LEU A 46 1.30 2.41 3.26
N ALA A 47 0.07 2.80 2.95
CA ALA A 47 -0.30 3.35 1.65
C ALA A 47 0.54 4.60 1.31
N TYR A 48 0.69 5.53 2.25
CA TYR A 48 1.52 6.73 2.03
C TYR A 48 3.01 6.40 1.91
N THR A 49 3.51 5.44 2.67
CA THR A 49 4.91 4.98 2.56
C THR A 49 5.14 4.37 1.18
N ALA A 50 4.20 3.56 0.69
CA ALA A 50 4.28 2.96 -0.64
C ALA A 50 4.29 4.02 -1.74
N VAL A 51 3.36 4.98 -1.69
CA VAL A 51 3.28 6.10 -2.65
C VAL A 51 4.58 6.90 -2.65
N LEU A 52 5.07 7.31 -1.48
CA LEU A 52 6.29 8.08 -1.36
C LEU A 52 7.50 7.32 -1.92
N THR A 53 7.63 6.04 -1.57
CA THR A 53 8.72 5.18 -2.04
C THR A 53 8.73 5.09 -3.57
N VAL A 54 7.57 4.88 -4.18
CA VAL A 54 7.43 4.78 -5.64
C VAL A 54 7.76 6.11 -6.32
N LEU A 55 7.27 7.23 -5.80
CA LEU A 55 7.56 8.56 -6.36
C LEU A 55 9.05 8.90 -6.29
N LEU A 56 9.70 8.60 -5.17
CA LEU A 56 11.13 8.82 -5.00
C LEU A 56 11.96 7.93 -5.94
N GLU A 57 11.56 6.67 -6.12
CA GLU A 57 12.23 5.76 -7.05
C GLU A 57 12.15 6.25 -8.50
N PHE A 58 10.96 6.72 -8.93
CA PHE A 58 10.79 7.31 -10.26
C PHE A 58 11.71 8.51 -10.49
N LEU A 59 11.88 9.35 -9.45
CA LEU A 59 12.75 10.52 -9.53
C LEU A 59 14.24 10.13 -9.62
N LEU A 60 14.64 9.03 -8.96
CA LEU A 60 16.03 8.59 -8.88
C LEU A 60 16.51 7.80 -10.10
N ARG A 61 15.72 6.82 -10.56
CA ARG A 61 16.20 5.77 -11.48
C ARG A 61 15.56 5.79 -12.86
N GLY A 62 14.50 6.59 -13.05
CA GLY A 62 13.72 6.59 -14.29
C GLY A 62 12.89 5.31 -14.48
N PRO A 63 11.86 5.33 -15.35
CA PRO A 63 10.89 4.26 -15.43
C PRO A 63 11.41 3.06 -16.25
N SER A 64 11.78 1.97 -15.57
CA SER A 64 11.65 0.62 -16.14
C SER A 64 10.17 0.29 -16.20
N TRP A 65 9.61 -0.01 -17.38
CA TRP A 65 8.17 -0.21 -17.56
C TRP A 65 7.59 -1.26 -16.59
N LEU A 66 8.28 -2.40 -16.45
CA LEU A 66 7.83 -3.50 -15.59
C LEU A 66 7.89 -3.11 -14.09
N HIS A 67 9.01 -2.52 -13.66
CA HIS A 67 9.22 -2.07 -12.29
C HIS A 67 8.21 -0.98 -11.89
N ALA A 68 8.08 0.03 -12.76
CA ALA A 68 7.13 1.13 -12.63
C ALA A 68 5.69 0.62 -12.47
N SER A 69 5.31 -0.38 -13.27
CA SER A 69 3.98 -0.99 -13.22
C SER A 69 3.71 -1.61 -11.84
N TYR A 70 4.64 -2.42 -11.32
CA TYR A 70 4.45 -3.06 -10.02
C TYR A 70 4.35 -2.05 -8.88
N GLY A 71 5.22 -1.05 -8.85
CA GLY A 71 5.19 0.01 -7.84
C GLY A 71 3.90 0.82 -7.90
N LEU A 72 3.51 1.27 -9.10
CA LEU A 72 2.34 2.12 -9.30
C LEU A 72 1.04 1.37 -8.95
N ILE A 73 0.86 0.15 -9.44
CA ILE A 73 -0.34 -0.66 -9.14
C ILE A 73 -0.43 -0.93 -7.64
N SER A 74 0.69 -1.27 -6.98
CA SER A 74 0.71 -1.47 -5.53
C SER A 74 0.31 -0.19 -4.78
N ALA A 75 0.93 0.94 -5.11
CA ALA A 75 0.68 2.22 -4.45
C ALA A 75 -0.77 2.66 -4.62
N LEU A 76 -1.33 2.55 -5.84
CA LEU A 76 -2.73 2.89 -6.12
C LEU A 76 -3.70 1.96 -5.39
N LEU A 77 -3.44 0.65 -5.39
CA LEU A 77 -4.27 -0.32 -4.66
C LEU A 77 -4.35 0.05 -3.17
N LEU A 78 -3.20 0.25 -2.53
CA LEU A 78 -3.13 0.57 -1.10
C LEU A 78 -3.77 1.94 -0.83
N LEU A 79 -3.52 2.94 -1.67
CA LEU A 79 -4.09 4.28 -1.51
C LEU A 79 -5.62 4.26 -1.63
N CYS A 80 -6.17 3.63 -2.67
CA CYS A 80 -7.62 3.51 -2.86
C CYS A 80 -8.29 2.77 -1.70
N VAL A 81 -7.71 1.64 -1.27
CA VAL A 81 -8.27 0.84 -0.17
C VAL A 81 -8.18 1.60 1.16
N SER A 82 -7.10 2.34 1.41
CA SER A 82 -7.03 3.23 2.58
C SER A 82 -8.13 4.31 2.57
N GLY A 83 -8.56 4.73 1.38
CA GLY A 83 -9.66 5.67 1.17
C GLY A 83 -11.06 5.08 1.33
N LEU A 84 -11.19 3.77 1.54
CA LEU A 84 -12.48 3.10 1.79
C LEU A 84 -12.95 3.21 3.25
N GLU A 85 -12.13 3.75 4.15
CA GLU A 85 -12.53 3.97 5.55
C GLU A 85 -13.85 4.77 5.65
N PRO A 86 -14.64 4.63 6.74
CA PRO A 86 -15.83 5.45 6.94
C PRO A 86 -15.53 6.95 6.81
N GLY A 87 -16.21 7.63 5.88
CA GLY A 87 -15.95 9.05 5.55
C GLY A 87 -14.71 9.30 4.68
N GLY A 88 -14.00 8.25 4.26
CA GLY A 88 -12.83 8.32 3.39
C GLY A 88 -13.12 8.94 2.02
N TRP A 89 -12.07 9.49 1.42
CA TRP A 89 -12.17 10.20 0.13
C TRP A 89 -12.68 9.28 -0.99
N PHE A 90 -12.16 8.06 -1.07
CA PHE A 90 -12.52 7.12 -2.13
C PHE A 90 -13.94 6.59 -1.91
N ARG A 91 -14.30 6.25 -0.67
CA ARG A 91 -15.66 5.81 -0.32
C ARG A 91 -16.72 6.84 -0.71
N ARG A 92 -16.47 8.13 -0.48
CA ARG A 92 -17.41 9.22 -0.83
C ARG A 92 -17.58 9.43 -2.33
N GLY A 93 -16.58 9.04 -3.13
CA GLY A 93 -16.65 9.13 -4.59
C GLY A 93 -17.38 7.97 -5.26
N LEU A 94 -17.71 6.91 -4.53
CA LEU A 94 -18.38 5.74 -5.08
C LEU A 94 -19.90 5.92 -5.13
N PRO A 95 -20.56 5.64 -6.27
CA PRO A 95 -22.02 5.64 -6.36
C PRO A 95 -22.68 4.62 -5.40
N HIS A 96 -22.01 3.48 -5.22
CA HIS A 96 -22.45 2.39 -4.34
C HIS A 96 -21.27 1.98 -3.44
N PRO A 97 -21.04 2.66 -2.31
CA PRO A 97 -19.93 2.33 -1.43
C PRO A 97 -20.16 0.98 -0.77
N PRO A 98 -19.11 0.16 -0.57
CA PRO A 98 -19.24 -1.11 0.12
C PRO A 98 -19.73 -0.90 1.56
N GLU A 99 -20.67 -1.74 2.00
CA GLU A 99 -21.17 -1.73 3.37
C GLU A 99 -20.08 -2.15 4.35
N ARG A 100 -19.34 -3.21 3.99
CA ARG A 100 -18.24 -3.77 4.77
C ARG A 100 -16.91 -3.58 4.07
N VAL A 101 -15.93 -3.02 4.78
CA VAL A 101 -14.64 -2.67 4.17
C VAL A 101 -13.52 -3.63 4.57
N GLY A 102 -13.65 -4.37 5.67
CA GLY A 102 -12.59 -5.24 6.21
C GLY A 102 -11.97 -6.22 5.20
N GLN A 103 -12.80 -6.88 4.39
CA GLN A 103 -12.33 -7.82 3.36
C GLN A 103 -11.39 -7.17 2.34
N TYR A 104 -11.62 -5.91 1.99
CA TYR A 104 -10.79 -5.18 1.04
C TYR A 104 -9.41 -4.88 1.63
N PHE A 105 -9.33 -4.55 2.92
CA PHE A 105 -8.06 -4.34 3.62
C PHE A 105 -7.22 -5.63 3.66
N PHE A 106 -7.85 -6.78 3.93
CA PHE A 106 -7.17 -8.08 3.87
C PHE A 106 -6.62 -8.37 2.47
N TRP A 107 -7.48 -8.34 1.45
CA TRP A 107 -7.05 -8.66 0.08
C TRP A 107 -6.04 -7.67 -0.47
N ALA A 108 -6.18 -6.38 -0.16
CA ALA A 108 -5.23 -5.36 -0.57
C ALA A 108 -3.86 -5.56 0.09
N SER A 109 -3.80 -6.02 1.35
CA SER A 109 -2.52 -6.35 1.98
C SER A 109 -1.85 -7.55 1.34
N PHE A 110 -2.61 -8.59 0.99
CA PHE A 110 -2.08 -9.78 0.33
C PHE A 110 -1.60 -9.50 -1.10
N VAL A 111 -2.46 -8.91 -1.94
CA VAL A 111 -2.11 -8.55 -3.32
C VAL A 111 -1.02 -7.48 -3.34
N GLY A 112 -1.11 -6.49 -2.43
CA GLY A 112 -0.09 -5.48 -2.24
C GLY A 112 1.26 -6.11 -1.90
N PHE A 113 1.31 -7.10 -1.01
CA PHE A 113 2.53 -7.84 -0.69
C PHE A 113 3.14 -8.50 -1.93
N LEU A 114 2.34 -9.24 -2.71
CA LEU A 114 2.81 -9.93 -3.91
C LEU A 114 3.35 -8.95 -4.97
N LEU A 115 2.66 -7.84 -5.21
CA LEU A 115 3.09 -6.84 -6.17
C LEU A 115 4.32 -6.07 -5.67
N TRP A 116 4.39 -5.77 -4.37
CA TRP A 116 5.50 -5.06 -3.76
C TRP A 116 6.78 -5.90 -3.74
N GLU A 117 6.66 -7.22 -3.55
CA GLU A 117 7.78 -8.15 -3.70
C GLU A 117 8.35 -8.08 -5.14
N ARG A 118 7.50 -8.09 -6.16
CA ARG A 118 7.92 -7.92 -7.56
C ARG A 118 8.52 -6.54 -7.84
N PHE A 119 8.00 -5.49 -7.21
CA PHE A 119 8.58 -4.16 -7.29
C PHE A 119 10.03 -4.17 -6.78
N ILE A 120 10.28 -4.78 -5.62
CA ILE A 120 11.65 -4.90 -5.06
C ILE A 120 12.57 -5.72 -5.96
N GLN A 121 12.08 -6.82 -6.53
CA GLN A 121 12.90 -7.70 -7.38
C GLN A 121 13.31 -7.10 -8.73
N THR A 122 12.58 -6.09 -9.19
CA THR A 122 12.70 -5.57 -10.57
C THR A 122 13.46 -4.24 -10.68
N GLY A 123 13.94 -3.67 -9.57
CA GLY A 123 14.69 -2.40 -9.60
C GLY A 123 15.77 -2.28 -8.55
#